data_AF-A0A5C6ZLI4-F1
#
_entry.id   AF-A0A5C6ZLI4-F1
#
_cell.length_a   1.000
_cell.length_b   1.000
_cell.length_c   1.000
_cell.angle_alpha   90.00
_cell.angle_beta   90.00
_cell.angle_gamma   90.00
#
_symmetry.space_group_name_H-M   'P 1'
#
loop_
_entity.id
_entity.type
_entity.pdbx_description
1 polymer ?
#
loop_
_entity_poly.entity_id
_entity_poly.type
_entity_poly.pdbx_seq_one_letter_code
_entity_poly.pdbx_strand_id
1 'polypeptide(L)'
;MLMTFGCQEDDEIEVENTSTNQPNFELQYYSWEHFKQRHKSLANKISSINQDAAFQRGASSSTYGFTIDETEVQVIAQEGFATYTFPVHRETEEMTVVENYVLKQFDDGTYQQYLLTYHY
;
A
#
# COMPACT_ATOMS: atom_id res chain seq x y z
N MET A 1 15.58 -66.39 16.57
CA MET A 1 16.06 -65.16 17.21
C MET A 1 15.39 -63.99 16.50
N LEU A 2 14.22 -63.57 16.98
CA LEU A 2 13.52 -62.40 16.45
C LEU A 2 14.18 -61.16 17.05
N MET A 3 14.68 -60.26 16.20
CA MET A 3 15.07 -58.92 16.60
C MET A 3 13.84 -58.02 16.54
N THR A 4 13.40 -57.57 17.71
CA THR A 4 12.37 -56.54 17.88
C THR A 4 12.95 -55.18 17.51
N PHE A 5 12.43 -54.56 16.45
CA PHE A 5 12.48 -53.10 16.32
C PHE A 5 11.14 -52.58 16.83
N GLY A 6 11.16 -51.93 17.99
CA GLY A 6 9.98 -51.29 18.56
C GLY A 6 9.51 -50.16 17.64
N CYS A 7 8.23 -50.18 17.28
CA CYS A 7 7.53 -48.95 16.92
C CYS A 7 7.48 -48.09 18.18
N GLN A 8 8.15 -46.95 18.16
CA GLN A 8 7.82 -45.87 19.08
C GLN A 8 6.51 -45.25 18.59
N GLU A 9 5.53 -45.16 19.48
CA GLU A 9 4.44 -44.19 19.37
C GLU A 9 5.07 -42.80 19.30
N ASP A 10 4.86 -42.09 18.20
CA ASP A 10 5.12 -40.65 18.12
C ASP A 10 3.80 -39.98 17.71
N ASP A 11 3.15 -39.46 18.73
CA ASP A 11 2.20 -38.35 18.81
C ASP A 11 1.34 -38.07 17.57
N GLU A 12 0.02 -38.28 17.74
CA GLU A 12 -1.00 -37.63 16.94
C GLU A 12 -0.73 -36.11 16.98
N ILE A 13 -0.18 -35.59 15.87
CA ILE A 13 -0.18 -34.16 15.60
C ILE A 13 -1.66 -33.77 15.49
N GLU A 14 -2.23 -33.24 16.56
CA GLU A 14 -3.40 -32.40 16.47
C GLU A 14 -3.03 -31.29 15.48
N VAL A 15 -3.54 -31.44 14.25
CA VAL A 15 -3.54 -30.36 13.28
C VAL A 15 -4.47 -29.32 13.86
N GLU A 16 -3.91 -28.42 14.68
CA GLU A 16 -4.56 -27.20 15.08
C GLU A 16 -5.03 -26.55 13.77
N ASN A 17 -6.34 -26.55 13.57
CA ASN A 17 -6.95 -25.87 12.44
C ASN A 17 -6.63 -24.38 12.62
N THR A 18 -5.49 -23.94 12.08
CA THR A 18 -5.21 -22.54 11.88
C THR A 18 -6.29 -22.05 10.94
N SER A 19 -7.36 -21.50 11.52
CA SER A 19 -8.32 -20.68 10.81
C SER A 19 -7.49 -19.63 10.11
N THR A 20 -7.29 -19.79 8.80
CA THR A 20 -6.72 -18.76 7.97
C THR A 20 -7.72 -17.63 7.98
N ASN A 21 -7.56 -16.68 8.92
CA ASN A 21 -8.24 -15.39 8.87
C ASN A 21 -7.79 -14.74 7.56
N GLN A 22 -8.57 -14.96 6.50
CA GLN A 22 -8.31 -14.30 5.24
C GLN A 22 -8.46 -12.80 5.47
N PRO A 23 -7.52 -11.98 5.00
CA PRO A 23 -7.64 -10.54 5.12
C PRO A 23 -8.96 -10.08 4.48
N ASN A 24 -9.81 -9.40 5.24
CA ASN A 24 -11.05 -8.83 4.73
C ASN A 24 -10.77 -7.43 4.14
N PHE A 25 -10.09 -7.39 3.00
CA PHE A 25 -9.92 -6.18 2.21
C PHE A 25 -10.08 -6.46 0.72
N GLU A 26 -10.51 -5.44 -0.01
CA GLU A 26 -10.57 -5.46 -1.47
C GLU A 26 -9.35 -4.73 -2.04
N LEU A 27 -8.56 -5.43 -2.85
CA LEU A 27 -7.41 -4.87 -3.58
C LEU A 27 -7.77 -4.72 -5.05
N GLN A 28 -7.62 -3.51 -5.58
CA GLN A 28 -7.93 -3.20 -6.98
C GLN A 28 -6.86 -2.28 -7.58
N TYR A 29 -6.70 -2.39 -8.90
CA TYR A 29 -5.85 -1.50 -9.70
C TYR A 29 -6.73 -0.78 -10.70
N TYR A 30 -6.56 0.53 -10.81
CA TYR A 30 -7.28 1.36 -11.76
C TYR A 30 -6.30 2.16 -12.60
N SER A 31 -6.56 2.29 -13.90
CA SER A 31 -5.92 3.35 -14.67
C SER A 31 -6.33 4.69 -14.09
N TRP A 32 -5.39 5.63 -14.06
CA TRP A 32 -5.66 6.93 -13.47
C TRP A 32 -6.79 7.68 -14.19
N GLU A 33 -6.86 7.58 -15.52
CA GLU A 33 -7.94 8.18 -16.30
C GLU A 33 -9.32 7.67 -15.89
N HIS A 34 -9.47 6.36 -15.67
CA HIS A 34 -10.74 5.80 -15.22
C HIS A 34 -11.05 6.21 -13.77
N PHE A 35 -10.03 6.23 -12.91
CA PHE A 35 -10.18 6.66 -11.52
C PHE A 35 -10.67 8.11 -11.43
N LYS A 36 -10.07 9.04 -12.19
CA LYS A 36 -10.43 10.47 -12.21
C LYS A 36 -11.88 10.71 -12.58
N GLN A 37 -12.42 9.92 -13.52
CA GLN A 37 -13.81 10.06 -13.96
C GLN A 37 -14.80 9.75 -12.84
N ARG A 38 -14.49 8.75 -12.00
CA ARG A 38 -15.34 8.29 -10.90
C ARG A 38 -15.09 9.03 -9.58
N HIS A 39 -13.87 9.49 -9.34
CA HIS A 39 -13.43 10.06 -8.06
C HIS A 39 -12.86 11.48 -8.19
N LYS A 40 -13.56 12.36 -8.94
CA LYS A 40 -13.09 13.72 -9.29
C LYS A 40 -12.52 14.54 -8.11
N SER A 41 -13.23 14.59 -6.98
CA SER A 41 -12.77 15.38 -5.82
C SER A 41 -11.46 14.86 -5.24
N LEU A 42 -11.29 13.54 -5.23
CA LEU A 42 -10.10 12.90 -4.69
C LEU A 42 -8.94 13.02 -5.68
N ALA A 43 -9.22 12.82 -6.96
CA ALA A 43 -8.28 13.04 -8.04
C ALA A 43 -7.70 14.45 -8.04
N ASN A 44 -8.54 15.48 -7.93
CA ASN A 44 -8.08 16.88 -7.88
C ASN A 44 -7.12 17.13 -6.72
N LYS A 45 -7.34 16.47 -5.58
CA LYS A 45 -6.49 16.60 -4.40
C LYS A 45 -5.17 15.85 -4.54
N ILE A 46 -5.19 14.67 -5.17
CA ILE A 46 -3.97 13.92 -5.51
C ILE A 46 -3.14 14.69 -6.54
N SER A 47 -3.77 15.21 -7.59
CA SER A 47 -3.07 16.05 -8.56
C SER A 47 -2.60 17.37 -7.98
N SER A 48 -3.26 17.89 -6.94
CA SER A 48 -2.76 19.07 -6.23
C SER A 48 -1.51 18.75 -5.41
N ILE A 49 -1.24 17.50 -5.01
CA ILE A 49 0.03 17.15 -4.33
C ILE A 49 1.23 17.28 -5.28
N ASN A 50 1.04 16.96 -6.56
CA ASN A 50 2.05 17.18 -7.59
C ASN A 50 2.30 18.67 -7.88
N GLN A 51 1.30 19.53 -7.66
CA GLN A 51 1.37 20.97 -7.95
C GLN A 51 1.73 21.81 -6.72
N ASP A 52 1.27 21.38 -5.55
CA ASP A 52 1.47 22.01 -4.26
C ASP A 52 2.79 21.56 -3.68
N ALA A 53 3.78 22.33 -4.08
CA ALA A 53 4.70 23.00 -3.19
C ALA A 53 4.43 23.08 -1.67
N ALA A 54 3.20 23.01 -1.20
CA ALA A 54 2.78 23.62 0.04
C ALA A 54 2.44 22.62 1.16
N PHE A 55 3.16 21.50 1.28
CA PHE A 55 3.26 20.85 2.60
C PHE A 55 4.03 21.79 3.54
N GLN A 56 3.31 22.65 4.25
CA GLN A 56 3.86 23.72 5.07
C GLN A 56 4.75 23.21 6.23
N ARG A 57 6.04 23.06 5.94
CA ARG A 57 7.15 23.89 6.47
C ARG A 57 8.19 24.03 5.34
N GLY A 58 8.01 25.03 4.47
CA GLY A 58 8.89 25.32 3.34
C GLY A 58 8.30 24.89 2.01
N ALA A 59 8.08 25.86 1.13
CA ALA A 59 7.35 25.70 -0.13
C ALA A 59 8.20 25.03 -1.24
N SER A 60 7.52 24.33 -2.14
CA SER A 60 7.87 23.61 -3.39
C SER A 60 7.99 22.08 -3.25
N SER A 61 7.35 21.27 -4.11
CA SER A 61 7.59 19.81 -4.16
C SER A 61 8.92 19.52 -4.88
N SER A 62 9.67 20.57 -5.23
CA SER A 62 11.13 20.53 -5.35
C SER A 62 11.85 20.46 -3.99
N THR A 63 11.16 20.48 -2.85
CA THR A 63 11.76 20.31 -1.51
C THR A 63 11.96 18.84 -1.16
N TYR A 64 11.15 17.93 -1.72
CA TYR A 64 11.29 16.48 -1.48
C TYR A 64 11.79 15.72 -2.72
N GLY A 65 11.96 16.36 -3.89
CA GLY A 65 12.66 15.79 -5.05
C GLY A 65 12.02 14.54 -5.64
N PHE A 66 10.68 14.44 -5.57
CA PHE A 66 9.94 13.28 -6.07
C PHE A 66 8.65 13.68 -6.79
N THR A 67 8.20 12.82 -7.70
CA THR A 67 6.92 12.87 -8.40
C THR A 67 6.18 11.56 -8.18
N ILE A 68 4.84 11.59 -8.15
CA ILE A 68 4.05 10.36 -8.14
C ILE A 68 3.76 9.90 -9.57
N ASP A 69 3.85 8.60 -9.80
CA ASP A 69 3.42 7.98 -11.05
C ASP A 69 1.89 7.90 -11.08
N GLU A 70 1.27 8.78 -11.85
CA GLU A 70 -0.18 8.81 -12.06
C GLU A 70 -0.62 7.93 -13.25
N THR A 71 0.11 6.87 -13.61
CA THR A 71 -0.34 5.92 -14.66
C THR A 71 -1.46 5.03 -14.13
N GLU A 72 -1.27 4.50 -12.93
CA GLU A 72 -2.21 3.63 -12.24
C GLU A 72 -2.30 3.98 -10.76
N VAL A 73 -3.40 3.58 -10.13
CA VAL A 73 -3.60 3.68 -8.69
C VAL A 73 -3.99 2.32 -8.13
N GLN A 74 -3.25 1.90 -7.11
CA GLN A 74 -3.63 0.76 -6.29
C GLN A 74 -4.57 1.23 -5.18
N VAL A 75 -5.71 0.57 -5.07
CA VAL A 75 -6.74 0.86 -4.06
C VAL A 75 -6.88 -0.35 -3.15
N ILE A 76 -6.74 -0.13 -1.85
CA ILE A 76 -7.10 -1.11 -0.83
C ILE A 76 -8.25 -0.53 -0.03
N ALA A 77 -9.41 -1.18 -0.07
CA ALA A 77 -10.61 -0.77 0.65
C ALA A 77 -10.94 -1.78 1.74
N GLN A 78 -11.28 -1.27 2.93
CA GLN A 78 -11.81 -2.04 4.04
C GLN A 78 -12.84 -1.22 4.80
N GLU A 79 -13.49 -1.81 5.79
CA GLU A 79 -14.43 -1.08 6.65
C GLU A 79 -13.73 0.13 7.32
N GLY A 80 -14.30 1.32 7.12
CA GLY A 80 -13.86 2.57 7.72
C GLY A 80 -12.82 3.38 6.94
N PHE A 81 -12.16 2.81 5.91
CA PHE A 81 -11.22 3.57 5.07
C PHE A 81 -10.87 2.91 3.73
N ALA A 82 -10.36 3.73 2.82
CA ALA A 82 -9.63 3.29 1.63
C ALA A 82 -8.23 3.92 1.58
N THR A 83 -7.26 3.18 1.04
CA THR A 83 -5.91 3.69 0.74
C THR A 83 -5.67 3.71 -0.76
N TYR A 84 -5.08 4.80 -1.25
CA TYR A 84 -4.70 5.02 -2.63
C TYR A 84 -3.19 5.13 -2.68
N THR A 85 -2.56 4.19 -3.39
CA THR A 85 -1.10 4.05 -3.44
C THR A 85 -0.59 4.31 -4.84
N PHE A 86 0.46 5.12 -4.92
CA PHE A 86 1.12 5.56 -6.15
C PHE A 86 2.61 5.29 -6.04
N PRO A 87 3.25 4.71 -7.07
CA PRO A 87 4.69 4.67 -7.16
C PRO A 87 5.27 6.08 -7.14
N VAL A 88 6.47 6.23 -6.58
CA VAL A 88 7.19 7.49 -6.53
C VAL A 88 8.45 7.39 -7.39
N HIS A 89 8.67 8.41 -8.22
CA HIS A 89 9.88 8.59 -9.02
C HIS A 89 10.68 9.78 -8.50
N ARG A 90 12.01 9.65 -8.47
CA ARG A 90 12.93 10.73 -8.11
C ARG A 90 13.81 11.10 -9.29
N GLU A 91 14.31 12.33 -9.33
CA GLU A 91 15.29 12.73 -10.35
C GLU A 91 16.58 11.92 -10.26
N THR A 92 16.97 11.52 -9.05
CA THR A 92 18.09 10.59 -8.80
C THR A 92 17.54 9.36 -8.10
N GLU A 93 17.42 8.27 -8.84
CA GLU A 93 16.99 6.99 -8.31
C GLU A 93 18.13 6.31 -7.54
N GLU A 94 17.85 5.92 -6.30
CA GLU A 94 18.70 4.99 -5.57
C GLU A 94 18.29 3.57 -5.96
N MET A 95 19.20 2.81 -6.58
CA MET A 95 18.92 1.47 -7.11
C MET A 95 18.41 0.45 -6.07
N THR A 96 18.56 0.75 -4.77
CA THR A 96 18.17 -0.12 -3.65
C THR A 96 16.94 0.41 -2.91
N VAL A 97 16.22 1.37 -3.48
CA VAL A 97 15.08 2.02 -2.84
C VAL A 97 13.86 1.96 -3.75
N VAL A 98 12.72 1.55 -3.19
CA VAL A 98 11.39 1.75 -3.78
C VAL A 98 10.60 2.68 -2.87
N GLU A 99 9.86 3.60 -3.45
CA GLU A 99 8.99 4.49 -2.70
C GLU A 99 7.56 4.49 -3.23
N ASN A 100 6.63 4.60 -2.29
CA ASN A 100 5.21 4.74 -2.58
C ASN A 100 4.64 5.92 -1.81
N TYR A 101 3.87 6.75 -2.50
CA TYR A 101 3.00 7.72 -1.87
C TYR A 101 1.65 7.07 -1.56
N VAL A 102 1.19 7.19 -0.32
CA VAL A 102 -0.07 6.60 0.14
C VAL A 102 -0.96 7.68 0.73
N LEU A 103 -2.16 7.83 0.15
CA LEU A 103 -3.25 8.62 0.70
C LEU A 103 -4.28 7.68 1.34
N LYS A 104 -4.48 7.78 2.65
CA LYS A 104 -5.54 7.07 3.37
C LYS A 104 -6.71 8.03 3.57
N GLN A 105 -7.90 7.65 3.11
CA GLN A 105 -9.14 8.40 3.32
C GLN A 105 -10.08 7.58 4.21
N PHE A 106 -10.57 8.22 5.27
CA PHE A 106 -11.59 7.65 6.16
C PHE A 106 -13.00 8.00 5.67
N ASP A 107 -13.99 7.22 6.08
CA ASP A 107 -15.40 7.41 5.67
C ASP A 107 -15.99 8.75 6.13
N ASP A 108 -15.41 9.36 7.17
CA ASP A 108 -15.76 10.70 7.66
C ASP A 108 -15.17 11.84 6.80
N GLY A 109 -14.42 11.50 5.75
CA GLY A 109 -13.78 12.43 4.83
C GLY A 109 -12.42 12.96 5.30
N THR A 110 -11.98 12.62 6.51
CA THR A 110 -10.61 12.91 6.97
C THR A 110 -9.60 12.04 6.24
N TYR A 111 -8.32 12.42 6.30
CA TYR A 111 -7.28 11.75 5.55
C TYR A 111 -5.91 11.84 6.21
N GLN A 112 -5.07 10.86 5.89
CA GLN A 112 -3.66 10.78 6.26
C GLN A 112 -2.83 10.52 5.00
N GLN A 113 -1.58 10.94 5.05
CA GLN A 113 -0.66 10.87 3.91
C GLN A 113 0.68 10.33 4.38
N TYR A 114 1.27 9.46 3.57
CA TYR A 114 2.53 8.80 3.89
C TYR A 114 3.41 8.74 2.63
N LEU A 115 4.71 8.94 2.82
CA LEU A 115 5.73 8.50 1.89
C LEU A 115 6.40 7.27 2.51
N LEU A 116 6.22 6.12 1.88
CA LEU A 116 6.77 4.86 2.33
C LEU A 116 8.03 4.56 1.53
N THR A 117 9.13 4.28 2.21
CA THR A 117 10.43 3.95 1.62
C THR A 117 10.80 2.52 1.99
N TYR A 118 11.12 1.71 0.99
CA TYR A 118 11.51 0.32 1.12
C TYR A 118 12.94 0.15 0.63
N HIS A 119 13.81 -0.37 1.48
CA HIS A 119 15.18 -0.74 1.10
C HIS A 119 15.22 -2.23 0.77
N TYR A 120 15.89 -2.61 -0.33
CA TYR A 120 16.01 -4.00 -0.78
C TYR A 120 17.41 -4.33 -1.31
#